data_AF-A0ABD3PXM9-F1
#
_entry.id   AF-A0ABD3PXM9-F1
#
_cell.length_a   1.000
_cell.length_b   1.000
_cell.length_c   1.000
_cell.angle_alpha   90.00
_cell.angle_beta   90.00
_cell.angle_gamma   90.00
#
_symmetry.space_group_name_H-M   'P 1'
#
loop_
_entity.id
_entity.type
_entity.pdbx_description
1 polymer ?
#
loop_
_entity_poly.entity_id
_entity_poly.type
_entity_poly.pdbx_seq_one_letter_code
_entity_poly.pdbx_strand_id
1 'polypeptide(L)'
;MSELWTFVSRGGATKNNRRNRNRNTAGECPSLYQSANSFEYRTHHKGTRRRDHQDMDESRVKELIERAVLECLDSLECQFQSGEGFAFRLSEALATSTHMFPSKSEGRCLSIREIVVYGIGNFSDEPHSAPMLQLAGALLLRKLATTSKLSDIINECGEDAINCHKNSINNAFWRDQQETPIFYYEPCILPLEKEMLEKVFCVHVLEGNDSGKLKVEDMRKQWYSKSSPPSANPTEHNLHQTHTLFYMPHCPMRLYCNILWSHWEHFAPFVLTRTQNNGSSERVEENGSVSSNPIIIFGNSFHAYDERTISSEQRLDPTNGIFRIVHFANETSVYIAAENKNAGDALKMLERAFNDCNVISFSMNGCLVPDKPGEYFPSEDPQENGELL
;
A
#
# COMPACT_ATOMS: atom_id res chain seq x y z
N MET A 1 -24.12 22.09 7.93
CA MET A 1 -24.67 20.80 8.37
C MET A 1 -24.13 19.75 7.40
N SER A 2 -22.82 19.50 7.29
CA SER A 2 -21.81 19.15 8.31
C SER A 2 -22.17 17.87 9.08
N GLU A 3 -21.30 16.88 8.93
CA GLU A 3 -21.18 15.60 9.66
C GLU A 3 -22.16 14.47 9.33
N LEU A 4 -21.68 13.47 8.58
CA LEU A 4 -21.97 12.06 8.84
C LEU A 4 -20.91 11.18 8.17
N TRP A 5 -19.77 11.04 8.84
CA TRP A 5 -18.85 9.91 8.68
C TRP A 5 -18.94 9.12 9.98
N THR A 6 -19.40 7.88 9.90
CA THR A 6 -19.53 7.01 11.07
C THR A 6 -18.14 6.54 11.49
N PHE A 7 -17.50 7.30 12.37
CA PHE A 7 -16.45 6.77 13.22
C PHE A 7 -17.09 5.76 14.18
N VAL A 8 -16.70 4.49 14.10
CA VAL A 8 -16.89 3.58 15.24
C VAL A 8 -15.67 3.77 16.14
N SER A 9 -15.85 4.58 17.18
CA SER A 9 -14.85 4.79 18.23
C SER A 9 -14.41 3.44 18.81
N ARG A 10 -13.10 3.19 18.87
CA ARG A 10 -12.55 2.10 19.69
C ARG A 10 -13.07 2.27 21.12
N GLY A 11 -13.61 1.19 21.69
CA GLY A 11 -14.20 1.16 23.02
C GLY A 11 -13.26 1.74 24.08
N GLY A 12 -13.58 2.93 24.56
CA GLY A 12 -12.93 3.54 25.71
C GLY A 12 -13.23 2.75 26.98
N ALA A 13 -12.19 2.56 27.79
CA ALA A 13 -12.22 1.88 29.08
C ALA A 13 -13.44 2.29 29.95
N THR A 14 -14.08 1.29 30.52
CA THR A 14 -15.24 1.38 31.40
C THR A 14 -14.97 2.25 32.63
N LYS A 15 -15.43 3.50 32.60
CA LYS A 15 -15.68 4.27 33.82
C LYS A 15 -17.14 4.10 34.22
N ASN A 16 -17.33 3.33 35.30
CA ASN A 16 -18.55 3.25 36.09
C ASN A 16 -19.11 4.65 36.36
N ASN A 17 -20.35 4.91 35.91
CA ASN A 17 -21.16 5.89 36.61
C ASN A 17 -22.65 5.51 36.67
N ARG A 18 -23.16 5.72 37.88
CA ARG A 18 -24.45 5.29 38.41
C ARG A 18 -25.63 6.05 37.78
N ARG A 19 -26.72 5.28 37.60
CA ARG A 19 -28.14 5.61 37.84
C ARG A 19 -28.62 6.99 37.36
N ASN A 20 -29.57 6.97 36.41
CA ASN A 20 -30.93 7.36 36.79
C ASN A 20 -31.99 6.63 35.95
N ARG A 21 -32.92 5.98 36.64
CA ARG A 21 -34.11 5.32 36.08
C ARG A 21 -35.15 6.39 35.77
N ASN A 22 -35.74 6.36 34.58
CA ASN A 22 -37.15 6.72 34.47
C ASN A 22 -37.86 5.91 33.39
N ARG A 23 -39.16 5.79 33.61
CA ARG A 23 -40.08 4.71 33.27
C ARG A 23 -40.82 4.93 31.95
N ASN A 24 -41.32 3.80 31.42
CA ASN A 24 -42.53 3.60 30.60
C ASN A 24 -42.48 4.05 29.13
N THR A 25 -42.51 3.08 28.21
CA THR A 25 -43.74 2.68 27.48
C THR A 25 -43.52 1.37 26.73
N ALA A 26 -44.53 0.50 26.80
CA ALA A 26 -44.62 -0.75 26.07
C ALA A 26 -45.06 -0.51 24.64
N GLY A 27 -44.63 -1.36 23.71
CA GLY A 27 -45.26 -1.50 22.40
C GLY A 27 -44.27 -1.75 21.27
N GLU A 28 -44.37 -2.95 20.70
CA GLU A 28 -44.05 -3.28 19.32
C GLU A 28 -42.58 -3.57 18.98
N CYS A 29 -42.33 -4.85 18.70
CA CYS A 29 -41.19 -5.36 17.96
C CYS A 29 -41.36 -5.07 16.46
N PRO A 30 -40.36 -4.48 15.81
CA PRO A 30 -40.05 -4.77 14.42
C PRO A 30 -38.68 -5.47 14.32
N SER A 31 -38.64 -6.58 13.58
CA SER A 31 -37.40 -7.21 13.18
C SER A 31 -36.57 -6.26 12.30
N LEU A 32 -35.47 -5.74 12.85
CA LEU A 32 -34.48 -4.94 12.15
C LEU A 32 -33.25 -5.81 11.86
N TYR A 33 -33.28 -6.51 10.73
CA TYR A 33 -32.05 -6.80 9.99
C TYR A 33 -32.01 -5.80 8.83
N GLN A 34 -31.49 -4.61 9.11
CA GLN A 34 -31.02 -3.72 8.05
C GLN A 34 -29.57 -4.09 7.75
N SER A 35 -29.42 -4.83 6.64
CA SER A 35 -28.16 -5.13 5.98
C SER A 35 -27.41 -3.82 5.73
N ALA A 36 -26.23 -3.68 6.34
CA ALA A 36 -25.31 -2.59 6.11
C ALA A 36 -24.37 -2.94 4.94
N ASN A 37 -24.92 -3.15 3.74
CA ASN A 37 -24.13 -3.43 2.54
C ASN A 37 -24.71 -2.67 1.35
N SER A 38 -24.19 -1.47 1.13
CA SER A 38 -24.06 -0.82 -0.19
C SER A 38 -23.22 0.45 -0.01
N PHE A 39 -21.89 0.31 0.00
CA PHE A 39 -21.00 1.45 -0.21
C PHE A 39 -21.05 1.79 -1.70
N GLU A 40 -22.06 2.57 -2.11
CA GLU A 40 -21.90 3.36 -3.32
C GLU A 40 -20.79 4.39 -3.00
N TYR A 41 -19.66 4.32 -3.71
CA TYR A 41 -18.86 5.49 -3.99
C TYR A 41 -19.73 6.47 -4.80
N ARG A 42 -20.67 7.14 -4.12
CA ARG A 42 -21.26 8.36 -4.63
C ARG A 42 -20.16 9.38 -4.60
N THR A 43 -19.49 9.55 -5.73
CA THR A 43 -19.01 10.88 -6.11
C THR A 43 -20.17 11.82 -5.83
N HIS A 44 -20.01 12.69 -4.85
CA HIS A 44 -21.03 13.67 -4.50
C HIS A 44 -21.13 14.66 -5.66
N HIS A 45 -21.84 14.27 -6.73
CA HIS A 45 -22.45 15.18 -7.67
C HIS A 45 -23.58 15.90 -6.93
N LYS A 46 -23.20 16.82 -6.04
CA LYS A 46 -24.11 17.83 -5.50
C LYS A 46 -24.64 18.62 -6.69
N GLY A 47 -25.93 18.45 -6.93
CA GLY A 47 -26.65 19.10 -8.00
C GLY A 47 -26.42 20.63 -8.05
N THR A 48 -26.31 21.10 -9.29
CA THR A 48 -26.91 22.33 -9.79
C THR A 48 -26.59 23.65 -9.08
N ARG A 49 -25.34 23.86 -8.69
CA ARG A 49 -24.83 25.24 -8.48
C ARG A 49 -23.58 25.55 -9.29
N ARG A 50 -23.82 26.38 -10.32
CA ARG A 50 -22.90 27.26 -11.07
C ARG A 50 -21.91 26.59 -12.04
N ARG A 51 -22.29 26.64 -13.33
CA ARG A 51 -21.48 26.38 -14.53
C ARG A 51 -20.47 27.50 -14.85
N ASP A 52 -20.20 28.43 -13.94
CA ASP A 52 -19.37 29.62 -14.23
C ASP A 52 -17.92 29.53 -13.70
N HIS A 53 -17.46 28.33 -13.31
CA HIS A 53 -16.08 28.06 -12.89
C HIS A 53 -15.39 26.98 -13.72
N GLN A 54 -15.91 26.68 -14.92
CA GLN A 54 -15.57 25.45 -15.63
C GLN A 54 -14.23 25.46 -16.37
N ASP A 55 -13.45 26.54 -16.27
CA ASP A 55 -12.05 26.57 -16.70
C ASP A 55 -11.16 27.04 -15.54
N MET A 56 -11.27 26.39 -14.37
CA MET A 56 -10.08 26.34 -13.52
C MET A 56 -9.00 25.70 -14.39
N ASP A 57 -8.02 26.51 -14.77
CA ASP A 57 -6.89 26.11 -15.58
C ASP A 57 -6.35 24.78 -15.05
N GLU A 58 -6.45 23.74 -15.86
CA GLU A 58 -5.99 22.40 -15.53
C GLU A 58 -4.53 22.44 -15.07
N SER A 59 -3.73 23.36 -15.61
CA SER A 59 -2.36 23.63 -15.18
C SER A 59 -2.28 24.04 -13.70
N ARG A 60 -3.21 24.87 -13.23
CA ARG A 60 -3.25 25.30 -11.83
C ARG A 60 -3.61 24.15 -10.90
N VAL A 61 -4.50 23.26 -11.31
CA VAL A 61 -4.84 22.06 -10.51
C VAL A 61 -3.64 21.12 -10.43
N LYS A 62 -2.95 20.88 -11.55
CA LYS A 62 -1.69 20.10 -11.58
C LYS A 62 -0.67 20.67 -10.59
N GLU A 63 -0.43 21.97 -10.64
CA GLU A 63 0.52 22.66 -9.75
C GLU A 63 0.13 22.56 -8.27
N LEU A 64 -1.17 22.60 -7.95
CA LEU A 64 -1.65 22.47 -6.58
C LEU A 64 -1.43 21.06 -6.04
N ILE A 65 -1.78 20.03 -6.82
CA ILE A 65 -1.57 18.63 -6.44
C ILE A 65 -0.06 18.35 -6.33
N GLU A 66 0.74 18.79 -7.30
CA GLU A 66 2.20 18.64 -7.30
C GLU A 66 2.80 19.23 -6.03
N ARG A 67 2.47 20.50 -5.73
CA ARG A 67 2.95 21.18 -4.53
C ARG A 67 2.54 20.45 -3.26
N ALA A 68 1.28 20.04 -3.14
CA ALA A 68 0.77 19.37 -1.95
C ALA A 68 1.46 18.01 -1.70
N VAL A 69 1.71 17.23 -2.75
CA VAL A 69 2.44 15.95 -2.64
C VAL A 69 3.89 16.19 -2.23
N LEU A 70 4.57 17.18 -2.82
CA LEU A 70 5.95 17.52 -2.47
C LEU A 70 6.07 18.05 -1.03
N GLU A 71 5.13 18.87 -0.56
CA GLU A 71 5.08 19.33 0.83
C GLU A 71 4.85 18.16 1.81
N CYS A 72 4.00 17.19 1.45
CA CYS A 72 3.81 15.97 2.22
C CYS A 72 5.10 15.14 2.27
N LEU A 73 5.77 14.98 1.12
CA LEU A 73 7.02 14.23 1.01
C LEU A 73 8.12 14.85 1.88
N ASP A 74 8.34 16.15 1.76
CA ASP A 74 9.32 16.89 2.56
C ASP A 74 9.04 16.76 4.07
N SER A 75 7.76 16.87 4.47
CA SER A 75 7.35 16.69 5.85
C SER A 75 7.60 15.27 6.37
N LEU A 76 7.36 14.24 5.53
CA LEU A 76 7.67 12.85 5.86
C LEU A 76 9.18 12.60 5.94
N GLU A 77 9.97 13.21 5.06
CA GLU A 77 11.44 13.16 5.10
C GLU A 77 11.99 13.78 6.39
N CYS A 78 11.46 14.92 6.80
CA CYS A 78 11.80 15.54 8.07
C CYS A 78 11.48 14.64 9.28
N GLN A 79 10.32 13.97 9.29
CA GLN A 79 10.02 12.97 10.32
C GLN A 79 11.05 11.84 10.30
N PHE A 80 11.33 11.27 9.13
CA PHE A 80 12.32 10.20 8.99
C PHE A 80 13.70 10.60 9.54
N GLN A 81 14.19 11.79 9.17
CA GLN A 81 15.48 12.32 9.62
C GLN A 81 15.52 12.62 11.13
N SER A 82 14.39 13.02 11.72
CA SER A 82 14.30 13.26 13.16
C SER A 82 14.44 11.99 14.01
N GLY A 83 14.36 10.80 13.39
CA GLY A 83 14.36 9.53 14.12
C GLY A 83 13.03 9.23 14.83
N GLU A 84 11.97 9.98 14.50
CA GLU A 84 10.66 9.88 15.14
C GLU A 84 9.52 9.98 14.11
N GLY A 85 8.28 9.84 14.56
CA GLY A 85 7.10 9.97 13.71
C GLY A 85 6.79 8.73 12.86
N PHE A 86 5.86 8.90 11.92
CA PHE A 86 5.31 7.82 11.11
C PHE A 86 6.34 7.28 10.11
N ALA A 87 7.01 8.16 9.37
CA ALA A 87 7.97 7.79 8.34
C ALA A 87 9.15 6.97 8.88
N PHE A 88 9.70 7.36 10.03
CA PHE A 88 10.76 6.61 10.71
C PHE A 88 10.29 5.21 11.12
N ARG A 89 9.12 5.11 11.78
CA ARG A 89 8.55 3.82 12.23
C ARG A 89 8.23 2.90 11.06
N LEU A 90 7.72 3.44 9.96
CA LEU A 90 7.47 2.70 8.73
C LEU A 90 8.76 2.09 8.19
N SER A 91 9.83 2.88 8.13
CA SER A 91 11.14 2.39 7.71
C SER A 91 11.69 1.32 8.65
N GLU A 92 11.57 1.49 9.98
CA GLU A 92 11.99 0.47 10.95
C GLU A 92 11.22 -0.84 10.82
N ALA A 93 9.90 -0.75 10.62
CA ALA A 93 9.04 -1.91 10.41
C ALA A 93 9.41 -2.67 9.12
N LEU A 94 9.70 -1.94 8.04
CA LEU A 94 10.18 -2.52 6.78
C LEU A 94 11.56 -3.16 6.94
N ALA A 95 12.52 -2.48 7.57
CA ALA A 95 13.86 -3.01 7.81
C ALA A 95 13.84 -4.29 8.67
N THR A 96 12.93 -4.35 9.65
CA THR A 96 12.71 -5.55 10.45
C THR A 96 12.16 -6.70 9.60
N SER A 97 11.22 -6.39 8.71
CA SER A 97 10.56 -7.36 7.83
C SER A 97 11.46 -7.91 6.73
N THR A 98 12.47 -7.14 6.29
CA THR A 98 13.45 -7.58 5.29
C THR A 98 14.60 -8.41 5.88
N HIS A 99 14.54 -8.76 7.17
CA HIS A 99 15.60 -9.46 7.91
C HIS A 99 16.99 -8.79 7.81
N MET A 100 17.04 -7.49 7.55
CA MET A 100 18.28 -6.74 7.60
C MET A 100 18.66 -6.57 9.07
N PHE A 101 19.50 -7.47 9.57
CA PHE A 101 20.11 -7.29 10.89
C PHE A 101 20.80 -5.92 10.91
N PRO A 102 20.46 -5.04 11.87
CA PRO A 102 21.10 -3.74 11.95
C PRO A 102 22.59 -3.96 12.28
N SER A 103 23.43 -3.95 11.24
CA SER A 103 24.85 -3.72 11.44
C SER A 103 24.94 -2.30 12.01
N LYS A 104 25.64 -2.14 13.14
CA LYS A 104 25.58 -0.91 13.96
C LYS A 104 26.17 0.34 13.29
N SER A 105 26.56 0.30 12.01
CA SER A 105 27.36 1.37 11.40
C SER A 105 27.12 1.63 9.92
N GLU A 106 26.32 0.84 9.21
CA GLU A 106 26.08 1.06 7.77
C GLU A 106 24.62 1.42 7.53
N GLY A 107 24.39 2.42 6.69
CA GLY A 107 23.07 3.04 6.49
C GLY A 107 21.96 2.03 6.24
N ARG A 108 20.78 2.30 6.80
CA ARG A 108 19.58 1.47 6.63
C ARG A 108 19.03 1.66 5.20
N CYS A 109 19.60 0.96 4.23
CA CYS A 109 19.00 0.86 2.89
C CYS A 109 17.90 -0.20 2.93
N LEU A 110 16.71 0.09 2.40
CA LEU A 110 15.66 -0.91 2.28
C LEU A 110 15.94 -1.80 1.08
N SER A 111 16.09 -3.11 1.28
CA SER A 111 16.25 -4.08 0.17
C SER A 111 14.92 -4.33 -0.56
N ILE A 112 14.39 -3.29 -1.20
CA ILE A 112 13.16 -3.30 -2.00
C ILE A 112 13.55 -3.17 -3.47
N ARG A 113 13.12 -4.14 -4.28
CA ARG A 113 13.34 -4.16 -5.71
C ARG A 113 12.42 -3.21 -6.44
N GLU A 114 11.14 -3.30 -6.10
CA GLU A 114 10.04 -2.67 -6.80
C GLU A 114 8.86 -2.51 -5.85
N ILE A 115 8.04 -1.50 -6.11
CA ILE A 115 6.87 -1.16 -5.31
C ILE A 115 5.64 -1.25 -6.20
N VAL A 116 4.62 -1.99 -5.77
CA VAL A 116 3.34 -2.09 -6.45
C VAL A 116 2.29 -1.38 -5.61
N VAL A 117 1.70 -0.32 -6.15
CA VAL A 117 0.81 0.60 -5.42
C VAL A 117 -0.63 0.39 -5.86
N TYR A 118 -1.52 0.22 -4.87
CA TYR A 118 -2.97 0.11 -5.04
C TYR A 118 -3.73 0.96 -4.02
N GLY A 119 -4.94 1.38 -4.38
CA GLY A 119 -5.93 1.92 -3.44
C GLY A 119 -5.55 3.24 -2.79
N ILE A 120 -4.86 4.12 -3.52
CA ILE A 120 -4.63 5.50 -3.11
C ILE A 120 -5.89 6.36 -3.37
N GLY A 121 -6.71 5.98 -4.36
CA GLY A 121 -7.89 6.75 -4.76
C GLY A 121 -7.53 8.06 -5.48
N ASN A 122 -8.56 8.85 -5.76
CA ASN A 122 -8.43 10.06 -6.58
C ASN A 122 -7.93 11.25 -5.77
N PHE A 123 -7.09 12.08 -6.37
CA PHE A 123 -6.60 13.33 -5.80
C PHE A 123 -7.75 14.35 -5.76
N SER A 124 -8.00 14.89 -4.57
CA SER A 124 -8.95 15.99 -4.39
C SER A 124 -8.31 17.35 -4.70
N ASP A 125 -9.16 18.36 -4.87
CA ASP A 125 -8.78 19.77 -4.84
C ASP A 125 -8.37 20.27 -3.45
N GLU A 126 -8.74 19.53 -2.39
CA GLU A 126 -8.27 19.79 -1.03
C GLU A 126 -6.77 19.46 -0.91
N PRO A 127 -5.94 20.42 -0.45
CA PRO A 127 -4.52 20.18 -0.21
C PRO A 127 -4.32 19.17 0.92
N HIS A 128 -3.24 18.38 0.81
CA HIS A 128 -2.83 17.40 1.83
C HIS A 128 -3.91 16.35 2.15
N SER A 129 -4.72 16.02 1.15
CA SER A 129 -5.69 14.94 1.26
C SER A 129 -5.00 13.59 1.51
N ALA A 130 -5.76 12.62 2.04
CA ALA A 130 -5.23 11.29 2.31
C ALA A 130 -4.55 10.63 1.08
N PRO A 131 -5.13 10.70 -0.14
CA PRO A 131 -4.48 10.20 -1.36
C PRO A 131 -3.12 10.84 -1.66
N MET A 132 -2.97 12.15 -1.45
CA MET A 132 -1.69 12.85 -1.65
C MET A 132 -0.64 12.41 -0.63
N LEU A 133 -1.04 12.22 0.62
CA LEU A 133 -0.17 11.70 1.68
C LEU A 133 0.27 10.25 1.42
N GLN A 134 -0.64 9.43 0.92
CA GLN A 134 -0.35 8.05 0.52
C GLN A 134 0.64 8.00 -0.65
N LEU A 135 0.45 8.85 -1.66
CA LEU A 135 1.41 8.95 -2.76
C LEU A 135 2.78 9.42 -2.24
N ALA A 136 2.81 10.45 -1.40
CA ALA A 136 4.05 10.93 -0.78
C ALA A 136 4.75 9.83 0.04
N GLY A 137 3.98 9.00 0.77
CA GLY A 137 4.50 7.83 1.47
C GLY A 137 5.14 6.80 0.54
N ALA A 138 4.50 6.47 -0.58
CA ALA A 138 5.07 5.56 -1.57
C ALA A 138 6.35 6.12 -2.22
N LEU A 139 6.37 7.42 -2.55
CA LEU A 139 7.54 8.11 -3.10
C LEU A 139 8.71 8.13 -2.11
N LEU A 140 8.44 8.37 -0.83
CA LEU A 140 9.45 8.28 0.23
C LEU A 140 10.05 6.88 0.30
N LEU A 141 9.23 5.83 0.27
CA LEU A 141 9.73 4.45 0.32
C LEU A 141 10.61 4.11 -0.88
N ARG A 142 10.26 4.59 -2.08
CA ARG A 142 11.13 4.48 -3.26
C ARG A 142 12.47 5.14 -3.00
N LYS A 143 12.49 6.39 -2.53
CA LYS A 143 13.73 7.11 -2.21
C LYS A 143 14.58 6.38 -1.16
N LEU A 144 13.97 5.81 -0.14
CA LEU A 144 14.66 5.03 0.91
C LEU A 144 15.22 3.69 0.41
N ALA A 145 14.66 3.13 -0.67
CA ALA A 145 15.15 1.91 -1.29
C ALA A 145 16.35 2.16 -2.23
N THR A 146 16.41 3.33 -2.87
CA THR A 146 17.49 3.69 -3.81
C THR A 146 18.71 4.29 -3.11
N THR A 147 18.47 5.00 -2.00
CA THR A 147 19.54 5.71 -1.28
C THR A 147 20.44 4.73 -0.53
N SER A 148 21.50 4.27 -1.21
CA SER A 148 22.54 3.41 -0.64
C SER A 148 23.34 4.10 0.48
N LYS A 149 23.30 5.44 0.57
CA LYS A 149 23.97 6.25 1.59
C LYS A 149 23.13 7.47 1.95
N LEU A 150 22.39 7.36 3.06
CA LEU A 150 21.58 8.47 3.60
C LEU A 150 22.42 9.75 3.84
N SER A 151 23.73 9.60 4.05
CA SER A 151 24.69 10.70 4.19
C SER A 151 24.82 11.58 2.95
N ASP A 152 24.58 11.03 1.76
CA ASP A 152 24.78 11.76 0.50
C ASP A 152 23.63 12.76 0.26
N ILE A 153 22.43 12.46 0.77
CA ILE A 153 21.28 13.38 0.75
C ILE A 153 21.53 14.64 1.58
N ILE A 154 22.20 14.51 2.73
CA ILE A 154 22.34 15.60 3.71
C ILE A 154 23.31 16.68 3.22
N ASN A 155 24.25 16.35 2.33
CA ASN A 155 25.32 17.28 1.93
C ASN A 155 24.99 18.14 0.70
N GLU A 156 23.87 17.92 0.00
CA GLU A 156 23.56 18.62 -1.27
C GLU A 156 22.68 19.88 -1.13
N CYS A 157 22.24 20.26 0.07
CA CYS A 157 21.40 21.47 0.27
C CYS A 157 22.22 22.76 0.43
N GLY A 158 22.68 23.34 -0.69
CA GLY A 158 23.18 24.73 -0.77
C GLY A 158 22.12 25.72 -1.26
N GLU A 159 22.13 26.96 -0.76
CA GLU A 159 21.01 27.93 -0.79
C GLU A 159 20.67 28.62 -2.13
N ASP A 160 21.41 28.41 -3.23
CA ASP A 160 21.25 29.20 -4.46
C ASP A 160 20.62 28.43 -5.64
N ALA A 161 19.30 28.15 -5.64
CA ALA A 161 18.62 27.63 -6.85
C ALA A 161 17.10 27.39 -6.71
N ILE A 162 16.24 28.28 -7.23
CA ILE A 162 14.79 27.99 -7.35
C ILE A 162 14.45 27.35 -8.71
N ASN A 163 15.03 27.82 -9.82
CA ASN A 163 14.76 27.26 -11.16
C ASN A 163 15.59 26.02 -11.50
N CYS A 164 16.76 25.83 -10.88
CA CYS A 164 17.50 24.56 -11.01
C CYS A 164 16.79 23.42 -10.26
N HIS A 165 15.96 23.76 -9.28
CA HIS A 165 15.33 22.80 -8.37
C HIS A 165 14.33 21.86 -9.06
N LYS A 166 13.46 22.36 -9.96
CA LYS A 166 12.46 21.53 -10.65
C LYS A 166 13.09 20.45 -11.54
N ASN A 167 14.08 20.83 -12.36
CA ASN A 167 14.80 19.87 -13.19
C ASN A 167 15.58 18.87 -12.34
N SER A 168 16.13 19.33 -11.21
CA SER A 168 16.82 18.45 -10.25
C SER A 168 15.87 17.40 -9.66
N ILE A 169 14.68 17.82 -9.19
CA ILE A 169 13.67 16.92 -8.62
C ILE A 169 13.21 15.89 -9.65
N ASN A 170 12.87 16.31 -10.87
CA ASN A 170 12.41 15.37 -11.91
C ASN A 170 13.51 14.35 -12.27
N ASN A 171 14.77 14.80 -12.34
CA ASN A 171 15.90 13.91 -12.57
C ASN A 171 16.11 12.93 -11.40
N ALA A 172 15.88 13.38 -10.16
CA ALA A 172 15.93 12.52 -8.98
C ALA A 172 14.84 11.45 -9.02
N PHE A 173 13.58 11.82 -9.28
CA PHE A 173 12.50 10.85 -9.43
C PHE A 173 12.71 9.87 -10.57
N TRP A 174 13.26 10.33 -11.70
CA TRP A 174 13.58 9.46 -12.81
C TRP A 174 14.67 8.46 -12.45
N ARG A 175 15.76 8.91 -11.80
CA ARG A 175 16.82 8.03 -11.29
C ARG A 175 16.26 7.01 -10.31
N ASP A 176 15.47 7.48 -9.35
CA ASP A 176 14.85 6.62 -8.34
C ASP A 176 13.95 5.57 -8.99
N GLN A 177 13.19 5.93 -10.03
CA GLN A 177 12.35 5.00 -10.78
C GLN A 177 13.16 3.94 -11.54
N GLN A 178 14.36 4.26 -12.03
CA GLN A 178 15.23 3.26 -12.70
C GLN A 178 15.76 2.22 -11.72
N GLU A 179 16.02 2.63 -10.48
CA GLU A 179 16.57 1.75 -9.44
C GLU A 179 15.49 0.97 -8.70
N THR A 180 14.40 1.62 -8.31
CA THR A 180 13.25 1.01 -7.64
C THR A 180 11.95 1.47 -8.30
N PRO A 181 11.47 0.76 -9.33
CA PRO A 181 10.26 1.17 -10.03
C PRO A 181 9.02 1.09 -9.13
N ILE A 182 8.17 2.12 -9.22
CA ILE A 182 6.79 2.07 -8.77
C ILE A 182 5.88 1.68 -9.95
N PHE A 183 5.12 0.61 -9.77
CA PHE A 183 3.99 0.21 -10.60
C PHE A 183 2.70 0.63 -9.90
N TYR A 184 1.88 1.44 -10.54
CA TYR A 184 0.67 2.00 -9.95
C TYR A 184 -0.56 1.54 -10.72
N TYR A 185 -1.59 1.10 -10.02
CA TYR A 185 -2.88 0.79 -10.62
C TYR A 185 -4.04 1.31 -9.77
N GLU A 186 -4.93 2.03 -10.42
CA GLU A 186 -6.18 2.53 -9.87
C GLU A 186 -7.23 2.47 -10.98
N PRO A 187 -8.28 1.63 -10.86
CA PRO A 187 -9.28 1.45 -11.92
C PRO A 187 -10.02 2.74 -12.31
N CYS A 188 -10.11 3.70 -11.39
CA CYS A 188 -10.82 4.96 -11.60
C CYS A 188 -9.90 6.17 -11.72
N ILE A 189 -8.62 5.97 -12.10
CA ILE A 189 -7.65 7.05 -12.26
C ILE A 189 -8.11 8.07 -13.30
N LEU A 190 -8.08 9.35 -12.94
CA LEU A 190 -8.41 10.43 -13.86
C LEU A 190 -7.24 10.69 -14.83
N PRO A 191 -7.50 11.12 -16.09
CA PRO A 191 -6.44 11.43 -17.05
C PRO A 191 -5.39 12.42 -16.53
N LEU A 192 -5.87 13.42 -15.76
CA LEU A 192 -5.05 14.41 -15.06
C LEU A 192 -4.04 13.77 -14.10
N GLU A 193 -4.52 12.85 -13.27
CA GLU A 193 -3.74 12.16 -12.24
C GLU A 193 -2.73 11.20 -12.89
N LYS A 194 -3.18 10.47 -13.92
CA LYS A 194 -2.30 9.60 -14.72
C LYS A 194 -1.14 10.39 -15.31
N GLU A 195 -1.45 11.52 -15.95
CA GLU A 195 -0.41 12.39 -16.52
C GLU A 195 0.57 12.87 -15.46
N MET A 196 0.07 13.30 -14.29
CA MET A 196 0.92 13.72 -13.18
C MET A 196 1.83 12.62 -12.66
N LEU A 197 1.28 11.43 -12.41
CA LEU A 197 2.05 10.27 -11.96
C LEU A 197 3.16 9.94 -12.95
N GLU A 198 2.84 9.86 -14.24
CA GLU A 198 3.81 9.46 -15.28
C GLU A 198 4.86 10.55 -15.55
N LYS A 199 4.45 11.82 -15.68
CA LYS A 199 5.34 12.90 -16.15
C LYS A 199 6.07 13.63 -15.02
N VAL A 200 5.43 13.79 -13.86
CA VAL A 200 5.99 14.57 -12.75
C VAL A 200 6.70 13.66 -11.76
N PHE A 201 6.03 12.58 -11.31
CA PHE A 201 6.58 11.69 -10.29
C PHE A 201 7.30 10.45 -10.85
N CYS A 202 7.36 10.33 -12.19
CA CYS A 202 7.97 9.23 -12.90
C CYS A 202 7.46 7.85 -12.43
N VAL A 203 6.16 7.71 -12.19
CA VAL A 203 5.51 6.47 -11.77
C VAL A 203 4.95 5.74 -12.98
N HIS A 204 5.12 4.41 -13.05
CA HIS A 204 4.56 3.63 -14.15
C HIS A 204 3.10 3.26 -13.87
N VAL A 205 2.17 3.89 -14.58
CA VAL A 205 0.74 3.58 -14.46
C VAL A 205 0.37 2.40 -15.36
N LEU A 206 -0.18 1.35 -14.75
CA LEU A 206 -0.66 0.15 -15.43
C LEU A 206 -2.03 0.42 -16.07
N GLU A 207 -2.22 -0.02 -17.32
CA GLU A 207 -3.51 0.10 -18.02
C GLU A 207 -4.55 -0.91 -17.49
N GLY A 208 -4.07 -2.03 -16.95
CA GLY A 208 -4.87 -3.13 -16.44
C GLY A 208 -4.05 -3.96 -15.44
N ASN A 209 -4.73 -4.60 -14.51
CA ASN A 209 -4.10 -5.36 -13.43
C ASN A 209 -4.92 -6.61 -13.02
N ASP A 210 -5.95 -6.95 -13.79
CA ASP A 210 -6.81 -8.11 -13.56
C ASP A 210 -7.29 -8.23 -12.11
N SER A 211 -7.67 -7.09 -11.50
CA SER A 211 -8.09 -6.99 -10.10
C SER A 211 -7.04 -7.45 -9.07
N GLY A 212 -5.75 -7.21 -9.31
CA GLY A 212 -4.66 -7.64 -8.42
C GLY A 212 -4.00 -8.96 -8.81
N LYS A 213 -4.41 -9.55 -9.94
CA LYS A 213 -3.92 -10.85 -10.40
C LYS A 213 -2.73 -10.75 -11.35
N LEU A 214 -2.45 -9.57 -11.89
CA LEU A 214 -1.29 -9.38 -12.76
C LEU A 214 0.00 -9.67 -11.98
N LYS A 215 0.86 -10.50 -12.54
CA LYS A 215 2.15 -10.81 -11.94
C LYS A 215 3.15 -9.68 -12.14
N VAL A 216 4.02 -9.51 -11.17
CA VAL A 216 5.07 -8.48 -11.19
C VAL A 216 6.00 -8.64 -12.40
N GLU A 217 6.29 -9.87 -12.82
CA GLU A 217 7.07 -10.15 -14.04
C GLU A 217 6.42 -9.56 -15.29
N ASP A 218 5.09 -9.61 -15.37
CA ASP A 218 4.34 -9.10 -16.51
C ASP A 218 4.26 -7.57 -16.46
N MET A 219 4.15 -6.97 -15.27
CA MET A 219 4.28 -5.52 -15.08
C MET A 219 5.65 -5.02 -15.57
N ARG A 220 6.73 -5.72 -15.21
CA ARG A 220 8.08 -5.41 -15.70
C ARG A 220 8.17 -5.49 -17.23
N LYS A 221 7.63 -6.55 -17.84
CA LYS A 221 7.60 -6.68 -19.31
C LYS A 221 6.86 -5.51 -19.97
N GLN A 222 5.71 -5.10 -19.41
CA GLN A 222 4.97 -3.94 -19.90
C GLN A 222 5.83 -2.67 -19.82
N TRP A 223 6.52 -2.44 -18.70
CA TRP A 223 7.40 -1.29 -18.56
C TRP A 223 8.55 -1.29 -19.56
N TYR A 224 9.27 -2.40 -19.70
CA TYR A 224 10.37 -2.54 -20.66
C TYR A 224 9.93 -2.35 -22.11
N SER A 225 8.68 -2.68 -22.44
CA SER A 225 8.14 -2.44 -23.79
C SER A 225 7.90 -0.96 -24.11
N LYS A 226 7.61 -0.14 -23.07
CA LYS A 226 7.36 1.30 -23.21
C LYS A 226 8.66 2.12 -23.11
N SER A 227 9.62 1.69 -22.28
CA SER A 227 10.93 2.35 -22.20
C SER A 227 11.78 1.94 -23.39
N SER A 228 12.16 2.88 -24.25
CA SER A 228 13.13 2.65 -25.33
C SER A 228 14.30 1.81 -24.83
N PRO A 229 14.71 0.75 -25.56
CA PRO A 229 15.61 -0.27 -25.03
C PRO A 229 16.89 0.38 -24.49
N PRO A 230 17.20 0.22 -23.19
CA PRO A 230 18.49 0.64 -22.69
C PRO A 230 19.55 -0.22 -23.37
N SER A 231 20.49 0.44 -24.03
CA SER A 231 21.65 -0.13 -24.72
C SER A 231 22.65 -0.83 -23.78
N ALA A 232 22.27 -1.13 -22.54
CA ALA A 232 23.12 -1.78 -21.56
C ALA A 232 22.40 -3.02 -21.05
N ASN A 233 23.05 -4.18 -21.23
CA ASN A 233 22.65 -5.41 -20.56
C ASN A 233 22.52 -5.08 -19.06
N PRO A 234 21.35 -5.28 -18.43
CA PRO A 234 21.21 -5.08 -17.00
C PRO A 234 22.20 -6.02 -16.33
N THR A 235 23.21 -5.44 -15.70
CA THR A 235 24.27 -6.17 -15.01
C THR A 235 23.58 -7.09 -14.01
N GLU A 236 23.58 -8.41 -14.25
CA GLU A 236 22.88 -9.44 -13.47
C GLU A 236 23.29 -9.50 -11.98
N HIS A 237 24.13 -8.58 -11.52
CA HIS A 237 25.06 -8.81 -10.41
C HIS A 237 24.52 -8.62 -8.99
N ASN A 238 23.23 -8.33 -8.75
CA ASN A 238 22.69 -8.27 -7.37
C ASN A 238 21.18 -8.57 -7.25
N LEU A 239 20.61 -9.35 -8.17
CA LEU A 239 19.17 -9.63 -8.20
C LEU A 239 18.65 -10.54 -7.08
N HIS A 240 19.53 -11.13 -6.26
CA HIS A 240 19.15 -12.32 -5.48
C HIS A 240 18.52 -12.10 -4.10
N GLN A 241 18.37 -10.87 -3.61
CA GLN A 241 17.89 -10.62 -2.24
C GLN A 241 16.98 -9.38 -2.09
N THR A 242 16.26 -9.01 -3.14
CA THR A 242 15.40 -7.82 -3.09
C THR A 242 13.92 -8.21 -3.00
N HIS A 243 13.17 -7.47 -2.20
CA HIS A 243 11.76 -7.74 -1.91
C HIS A 243 10.85 -6.99 -2.88
N THR A 244 9.68 -7.54 -3.17
CA THR A 244 8.59 -6.76 -3.78
C THR A 244 7.70 -6.22 -2.67
N LEU A 245 7.51 -4.90 -2.64
CA LEU A 245 6.62 -4.24 -1.69
C LEU A 245 5.27 -3.96 -2.34
N PHE A 246 4.19 -4.54 -1.82
CA PHE A 246 2.83 -4.14 -2.15
C PHE A 246 2.37 -3.04 -1.20
N TYR A 247 2.17 -1.84 -1.71
CA TYR A 247 1.74 -0.65 -0.98
C TYR A 247 0.23 -0.45 -1.15
N MET A 248 -0.52 -0.71 -0.09
CA MET A 248 -1.97 -0.91 -0.10
C MET A 248 -2.64 -0.31 1.16
N PRO A 249 -2.51 1.00 1.42
CA PRO A 249 -2.94 1.58 2.70
C PRO A 249 -4.46 1.49 2.96
N HIS A 250 -5.30 1.49 1.91
CA HIS A 250 -6.77 1.40 2.02
C HIS A 250 -7.37 0.52 0.93
N CYS A 251 -6.97 -0.74 0.88
CA CYS A 251 -7.50 -1.68 -0.10
C CYS A 251 -8.62 -2.53 0.51
N PRO A 252 -9.63 -2.97 -0.26
CA PRO A 252 -10.59 -3.95 0.22
C PRO A 252 -9.94 -5.32 0.42
N MET A 253 -10.49 -6.12 1.35
CA MET A 253 -10.02 -7.49 1.65
C MET A 253 -9.82 -8.34 0.39
N ARG A 254 -10.74 -8.20 -0.58
CA ARG A 254 -10.73 -8.96 -1.82
C ARG A 254 -9.46 -8.72 -2.65
N LEU A 255 -8.93 -7.51 -2.67
CA LEU A 255 -7.71 -7.19 -3.41
C LEU A 255 -6.49 -7.89 -2.79
N TYR A 256 -6.40 -7.95 -1.46
CA TYR A 256 -5.38 -8.75 -0.78
C TYR A 256 -5.49 -10.22 -1.16
N CYS A 257 -6.69 -10.82 -1.13
CA CYS A 257 -6.89 -12.21 -1.54
C CYS A 257 -6.39 -12.48 -2.97
N ASN A 258 -6.65 -11.57 -3.91
CA ASN A 258 -6.19 -11.71 -5.30
C ASN A 258 -4.65 -11.64 -5.40
N ILE A 259 -4.01 -10.72 -4.69
CA ILE A 259 -2.54 -10.60 -4.66
C ILE A 259 -1.89 -11.83 -4.03
N LEU A 260 -2.45 -12.31 -2.92
CA LEU A 260 -2.01 -13.53 -2.25
C LEU A 260 -2.12 -14.74 -3.19
N TRP A 261 -3.23 -14.85 -3.91
CA TRP A 261 -3.46 -15.91 -4.87
C TRP A 261 -2.48 -15.86 -6.07
N SER A 262 -2.28 -14.68 -6.66
CA SER A 262 -1.45 -14.51 -7.86
C SER A 262 0.04 -14.69 -7.58
N HIS A 263 0.47 -14.45 -6.35
CA HIS A 263 1.86 -14.53 -5.93
C HIS A 263 2.11 -15.62 -4.86
N TRP A 264 1.26 -16.64 -4.79
CA TRP A 264 1.33 -17.70 -3.77
C TRP A 264 2.73 -18.33 -3.64
N GLU A 265 3.39 -18.54 -4.77
CA GLU A 265 4.75 -19.09 -4.87
C GLU A 265 5.82 -18.25 -4.15
N HIS A 266 5.59 -16.95 -3.96
CA HIS A 266 6.50 -16.05 -3.27
C HIS A 266 6.28 -16.02 -1.74
N PHE A 267 5.11 -16.43 -1.26
CA PHE A 267 4.79 -16.53 0.17
C PHE A 267 5.18 -17.88 0.77
N ALA A 268 5.05 -18.94 -0.02
CA ALA A 268 5.41 -20.30 0.36
C ALA A 268 6.51 -20.86 -0.55
N PRO A 269 7.71 -20.24 -0.59
CA PRO A 269 8.83 -20.83 -1.28
C PRO A 269 9.22 -22.10 -0.53
N PHE A 270 8.84 -23.26 -1.08
CA PHE A 270 9.26 -24.62 -0.71
C PHE A 270 8.46 -25.42 0.33
N VAL A 271 7.52 -26.23 -0.19
CA VAL A 271 7.42 -27.69 0.09
C VAL A 271 7.15 -28.45 -1.22
N LEU A 272 7.94 -28.20 -2.29
CA LEU A 272 7.89 -29.04 -3.50
C LEU A 272 8.93 -30.18 -3.48
N THR A 273 9.72 -30.28 -2.42
CA THR A 273 10.68 -31.37 -2.23
C THR A 273 10.00 -32.54 -1.48
N ARG A 274 9.97 -33.70 -2.14
CA ARG A 274 9.59 -35.03 -1.64
C ARG A 274 8.10 -35.42 -1.61
N THR A 275 7.54 -35.56 -2.81
CA THR A 275 6.78 -36.78 -3.15
C THR A 275 7.43 -37.46 -4.35
N GLN A 276 8.72 -37.77 -4.25
CA GLN A 276 9.29 -38.82 -5.11
C GLN A 276 8.76 -40.15 -4.59
N ASN A 277 7.68 -40.60 -5.21
CA ASN A 277 7.23 -41.98 -5.12
C ASN A 277 8.40 -42.90 -5.50
N ASN A 278 8.74 -43.79 -4.58
CA ASN A 278 9.70 -44.89 -4.67
C ASN A 278 9.91 -45.39 -6.11
N GLY A 279 11.10 -45.22 -6.69
CA GLY A 279 11.34 -45.82 -8.01
C GLY A 279 12.71 -45.73 -8.66
N SER A 280 13.60 -44.78 -8.38
CA SER A 280 14.98 -44.83 -8.91
C SER A 280 15.84 -43.73 -8.31
N SER A 281 16.92 -44.14 -7.67
CA SER A 281 17.91 -43.31 -6.99
C SER A 281 18.82 -42.59 -7.99
N GLU A 282 18.35 -41.54 -8.67
CA GLU A 282 19.23 -40.56 -9.31
C GLU A 282 19.36 -39.33 -8.40
N ARG A 283 20.56 -39.14 -7.85
CA ARG A 283 20.95 -37.94 -7.10
C ARG A 283 21.01 -36.76 -8.07
N VAL A 284 19.89 -36.06 -8.25
CA VAL A 284 19.92 -34.73 -8.85
C VAL A 284 20.42 -33.77 -7.78
N GLU A 285 21.62 -33.22 -7.97
CA GLU A 285 22.20 -32.23 -7.07
C GLU A 285 21.31 -30.98 -7.03
N GLU A 286 20.61 -30.79 -5.91
CA GLU A 286 19.77 -29.64 -5.55
C GLU A 286 20.60 -28.38 -5.26
N ASN A 287 21.49 -27.97 -6.17
CA ASN A 287 22.29 -26.73 -6.01
C ASN A 287 21.59 -25.48 -6.55
N GLY A 288 20.32 -25.60 -6.97
CA GLY A 288 19.50 -24.45 -7.37
C GLY A 288 18.92 -23.75 -6.14
N SER A 289 19.65 -22.80 -5.57
CA SER A 289 19.07 -21.81 -4.66
C SER A 289 17.98 -21.04 -5.41
N VAL A 290 16.73 -21.50 -5.34
CA VAL A 290 15.60 -20.72 -5.87
C VAL A 290 15.54 -19.45 -5.04
N SER A 291 15.98 -18.37 -5.65
CA SER A 291 15.91 -17.02 -5.11
C SER A 291 14.43 -16.66 -5.00
N SER A 292 13.85 -16.94 -3.84
CA SER A 292 12.50 -16.49 -3.52
C SER A 292 12.60 -15.01 -3.19
N ASN A 293 12.19 -14.15 -4.13
CA ASN A 293 11.98 -12.74 -3.86
C ASN A 293 10.80 -12.63 -2.89
N PRO A 294 11.01 -12.31 -1.61
CA PRO A 294 9.94 -12.35 -0.63
C PRO A 294 9.04 -11.16 -0.84
N ILE A 295 7.75 -11.36 -0.62
CA ILE A 295 6.76 -10.30 -0.68
C ILE A 295 6.60 -9.67 0.69
N ILE A 296 6.55 -8.34 0.70
CA ILE A 296 6.16 -7.53 1.86
C ILE A 296 4.91 -6.76 1.45
N ILE A 297 3.97 -6.61 2.38
CA ILE A 297 2.77 -5.78 2.19
C ILE A 297 2.80 -4.66 3.21
N PHE A 298 2.65 -3.42 2.77
CA PHE A 298 2.28 -2.31 3.65
C PHE A 298 0.81 -1.99 3.43
N GLY A 299 -0.06 -2.28 4.39
CA GLY A 299 -1.51 -2.10 4.23
C GLY A 299 -2.30 -2.45 5.48
N ASN A 300 -3.62 -2.54 5.37
CA ASN A 300 -4.51 -2.87 6.48
C ASN A 300 -4.09 -4.18 7.19
N SER A 301 -4.18 -4.17 8.52
CA SER A 301 -4.01 -5.37 9.33
C SER A 301 -4.97 -6.50 8.93
N PHE A 302 -4.41 -7.69 8.70
CA PHE A 302 -5.13 -8.95 8.51
C PHE A 302 -5.90 -9.36 9.76
N HIS A 303 -5.34 -9.10 10.95
CA HIS A 303 -6.08 -9.31 12.21
C HIS A 303 -7.29 -8.39 12.29
N ALA A 304 -7.16 -7.14 11.84
CA ALA A 304 -8.30 -6.24 11.82
C ALA A 304 -9.37 -6.65 10.80
N TYR A 305 -9.04 -7.40 9.74
CA TYR A 305 -10.05 -8.07 8.92
C TYR A 305 -10.73 -9.21 9.67
N ASP A 306 -9.97 -10.05 10.38
CA ASP A 306 -10.55 -11.12 11.21
C ASP A 306 -11.54 -10.58 12.24
N GLU A 307 -11.19 -9.51 12.93
CA GLU A 307 -12.06 -8.86 13.91
C GLU A 307 -13.32 -8.24 13.28
N ARG A 308 -13.22 -7.77 12.02
CA ARG A 308 -14.32 -7.08 11.31
C ARG A 308 -15.20 -8.02 10.50
N THR A 309 -14.72 -9.20 10.10
CA THR A 309 -15.51 -10.16 9.31
C THR A 309 -16.47 -10.94 10.21
N ILE A 310 -17.75 -10.59 10.12
CA ILE A 310 -18.81 -10.98 11.07
C ILE A 310 -19.37 -12.38 10.78
N SER A 311 -19.26 -12.91 9.56
CA SER A 311 -19.82 -14.23 9.22
C SER A 311 -18.76 -15.33 9.22
N SER A 312 -19.08 -16.47 9.83
CA SER A 312 -18.28 -17.70 9.72
C SER A 312 -18.18 -18.20 8.29
N GLU A 313 -19.16 -17.89 7.44
CA GLU A 313 -19.19 -18.27 6.02
C GLU A 313 -18.07 -17.60 5.22
N GLN A 314 -17.88 -16.28 5.38
CA GLN A 314 -16.79 -15.55 4.71
C GLN A 314 -15.39 -15.99 5.15
N ARG A 315 -15.27 -16.50 6.38
CA ARG A 315 -14.00 -17.08 6.88
C ARG A 315 -13.68 -18.43 6.25
N LEU A 316 -14.71 -19.20 5.89
CA LEU A 316 -14.59 -20.52 5.28
C LEU A 316 -14.57 -20.47 3.73
N ASP A 317 -14.76 -19.29 3.13
CA ASP A 317 -14.67 -19.09 1.68
C ASP A 317 -13.31 -19.60 1.18
N PRO A 318 -13.27 -20.57 0.25
CA PRO A 318 -12.01 -21.13 -0.23
C PRO A 318 -11.13 -20.12 -0.95
N THR A 319 -11.71 -19.03 -1.46
CA THR A 319 -11.01 -17.93 -2.14
C THR A 319 -10.41 -16.90 -1.18
N ASN A 320 -10.70 -17.01 0.12
CA ASN A 320 -10.17 -16.08 1.12
C ASN A 320 -8.73 -16.42 1.47
N GLY A 321 -7.79 -15.72 0.82
CA GLY A 321 -6.36 -15.88 1.06
C GLY A 321 -5.91 -15.40 2.44
N ILE A 322 -6.53 -14.35 2.99
CA ILE A 322 -6.09 -13.75 4.27
C ILE A 322 -6.23 -14.75 5.41
N PHE A 323 -7.41 -15.35 5.60
CA PHE A 323 -7.63 -16.26 6.74
C PHE A 323 -6.82 -17.55 6.66
N ARG A 324 -6.39 -17.94 5.45
CA ARG A 324 -5.48 -19.08 5.26
C ARG A 324 -4.06 -18.78 5.73
N ILE A 325 -3.63 -17.52 5.67
CA ILE A 325 -2.25 -17.14 5.96
C ILE A 325 -2.07 -16.26 7.19
N VAL A 326 -3.14 -15.77 7.82
CA VAL A 326 -3.05 -14.80 8.92
C VAL A 326 -2.17 -15.29 10.08
N HIS A 327 -2.20 -16.60 10.38
CA HIS A 327 -1.36 -17.21 11.41
C HIS A 327 0.14 -17.30 11.04
N PHE A 328 0.47 -17.12 9.76
CA PHE A 328 1.82 -17.10 9.22
C PHE A 328 2.31 -15.68 8.93
N ALA A 329 1.42 -14.69 9.08
CA ALA A 329 1.71 -13.28 8.85
C ALA A 329 2.35 -12.67 10.11
N ASN A 330 3.51 -12.07 9.94
CA ASN A 330 4.17 -11.22 10.92
C ASN A 330 3.77 -9.77 10.65
N GLU A 331 2.83 -9.25 11.44
CA GLU A 331 2.38 -7.86 11.32
C GLU A 331 3.14 -6.95 12.28
N THR A 332 3.84 -5.97 11.73
CA THR A 332 4.48 -4.89 12.49
C THR A 332 3.65 -3.62 12.31
N SER A 333 3.01 -3.17 13.39
CA SER A 333 2.17 -1.98 13.34
C SER A 333 2.99 -0.71 13.16
N VAL A 334 2.57 0.13 12.20
CA VAL A 334 3.15 1.44 11.97
C VAL A 334 2.34 2.47 12.75
N TYR A 335 2.58 2.52 14.06
CA TYR A 335 1.81 3.37 14.96
C TYR A 335 1.94 4.86 14.62
N ILE A 336 0.79 5.54 14.48
CA ILE A 336 0.69 6.99 14.32
C ILE A 336 0.44 7.58 15.70
N ALA A 337 1.38 8.39 16.19
CA ALA A 337 1.23 9.02 17.49
C ALA A 337 0.11 10.07 17.46
N ALA A 338 -0.88 9.91 18.34
CA ALA A 338 -1.99 10.84 18.52
C ALA A 338 -1.54 12.27 18.91
N GLU A 339 -0.33 12.41 19.45
CA GLU A 339 0.21 13.69 19.94
C GLU A 339 1.26 14.30 19.01
N ASN A 340 1.06 14.22 17.69
CA ASN A 340 1.90 14.93 16.74
C ASN A 340 1.53 16.43 16.72
N LYS A 341 1.57 17.10 17.87
CA LYS A 341 1.18 18.52 18.07
C LYS A 341 2.02 19.48 17.21
N ASN A 342 3.19 19.04 16.77
CA ASN A 342 4.11 19.78 15.92
C ASN A 342 4.06 19.32 14.45
N ALA A 343 3.18 18.38 14.10
CA ALA A 343 3.00 18.00 12.70
C ALA A 343 2.45 19.20 11.94
N GLY A 344 3.21 19.65 10.93
CA GLY A 344 2.75 20.70 10.02
C GLY A 344 1.44 20.30 9.34
N ASP A 345 0.81 21.29 8.70
CA ASP A 345 -0.49 21.13 8.05
C ASP A 345 -0.54 19.94 7.07
N ALA A 346 0.58 19.69 6.39
CA ALA A 346 0.76 18.58 5.47
C ALA A 346 0.48 17.20 6.09
N LEU A 347 0.75 17.02 7.38
CA LEU A 347 0.67 15.73 8.05
C LEU A 347 -0.58 15.57 8.93
N LYS A 348 -1.48 16.56 8.96
CA LYS A 348 -2.72 16.53 9.75
C LYS A 348 -3.61 15.33 9.42
N MET A 349 -3.52 14.84 8.19
CA MET A 349 -4.35 13.75 7.67
C MET A 349 -3.67 12.38 7.75
N LEU A 350 -2.50 12.26 8.39
CA LEU A 350 -1.76 11.00 8.50
C LEU A 350 -2.61 9.87 9.09
N GLU A 351 -3.29 10.13 10.21
CA GLU A 351 -4.14 9.11 10.85
C GLU A 351 -5.22 8.63 9.88
N ARG A 352 -5.85 9.54 9.14
CA ARG A 352 -6.86 9.17 8.15
C ARG A 352 -6.27 8.40 6.97
N ALA A 353 -5.06 8.76 6.52
CA ALA A 353 -4.39 8.20 5.36
C ALA A 353 -3.82 6.80 5.60
N PHE A 354 -3.49 6.47 6.85
CA PHE A 354 -2.76 5.24 7.20
C PHE A 354 -3.36 4.51 8.40
N ASN A 355 -4.65 4.73 8.68
CA ASN A 355 -5.31 4.05 9.78
C ASN A 355 -5.21 2.53 9.61
N ASP A 356 -4.93 1.83 10.72
CA ASP A 356 -4.76 0.37 10.78
C ASP A 356 -3.69 -0.21 9.82
N CYS A 357 -2.77 0.60 9.29
CA CYS A 357 -1.72 0.12 8.40
C CYS A 357 -0.58 -0.56 9.17
N ASN A 358 -0.19 -1.72 8.67
CA ASN A 358 0.89 -2.56 9.16
C ASN A 358 1.87 -2.86 8.02
N VAL A 359 3.12 -3.16 8.39
CA VAL A 359 4.03 -3.90 7.52
C VAL A 359 3.84 -5.38 7.80
N ILE A 360 3.52 -6.14 6.77
CA ILE A 360 3.18 -7.57 6.84
C ILE A 360 4.25 -8.33 6.07
N SER A 361 4.93 -9.23 6.77
CA SER A 361 5.84 -10.22 6.20
C SER A 361 5.35 -11.62 6.54
N PHE A 362 5.92 -12.65 5.93
CA PHE A 362 5.45 -14.02 6.08
C PHE A 362 6.61 -14.91 6.53
N SER A 363 6.37 -15.75 7.54
CA SER A 363 7.36 -16.71 8.02
C SER A 363 6.73 -18.08 8.17
N MET A 364 7.21 -19.03 7.38
CA MET A 364 6.71 -20.41 7.33
C MET A 364 7.60 -21.37 8.15
N ASN A 365 8.15 -20.91 9.28
CA ASN A 365 9.12 -21.68 10.06
C ASN A 365 8.54 -23.00 10.60
N GLY A 366 8.77 -24.10 9.89
CA GLY A 366 8.47 -25.47 10.33
C GLY A 366 6.98 -25.85 10.39
N CYS A 367 6.09 -25.02 9.86
CA CYS A 367 4.66 -25.30 9.82
C CYS A 367 4.26 -25.93 8.48
N LEU A 368 3.13 -26.65 8.47
CA LEU A 368 2.51 -27.12 7.23
C LEU A 368 2.16 -25.90 6.38
N VAL A 369 2.65 -25.86 5.14
CA VAL A 369 2.33 -24.80 4.19
C VAL A 369 0.81 -24.80 3.96
N PRO A 370 0.13 -23.66 4.11
CA PRO A 370 -1.29 -23.59 3.84
C PRO A 370 -1.58 -23.93 2.38
N ASP A 371 -2.76 -24.49 2.11
CA ASP A 371 -3.21 -24.69 0.74
C ASP A 371 -3.40 -23.34 0.04
N LYS A 372 -2.99 -23.26 -1.23
CA LYS A 372 -3.25 -22.10 -2.08
C LYS A 372 -4.75 -21.80 -2.07
N PRO A 373 -5.18 -20.54 -1.82
CA PRO A 373 -6.59 -20.18 -1.92
C PRO A 373 -7.12 -20.48 -3.32
N GLY A 374 -8.44 -20.70 -3.42
CA GLY A 374 -9.13 -20.74 -4.70
C GLY A 374 -9.01 -19.39 -5.43
N GLU A 375 -9.03 -19.42 -6.75
CA GLU A 375 -9.15 -18.18 -7.53
C GLU A 375 -10.55 -17.61 -7.33
N TYR A 376 -10.63 -16.31 -7.03
CA TYR A 376 -11.90 -15.61 -7.02
C TYR A 376 -12.29 -15.19 -8.44
N PHE A 377 -13.54 -15.48 -8.82
CA PHE A 377 -14.15 -14.98 -10.04
C PHE A 377 -15.27 -14.02 -9.65
N PRO A 378 -15.29 -12.79 -10.19
CA PRO A 378 -16.43 -11.90 -10.03
C PRO A 378 -17.71 -12.60 -10.47
N SER A 379 -18.80 -12.40 -9.73
CA SER A 379 -20.13 -12.84 -10.16
C SER A 379 -20.47 -12.16 -11.49
N GLU A 380 -21.23 -12.83 -12.36
CA GLU A 380 -21.81 -12.18 -13.54
C GLU A 380 -22.86 -11.13 -13.12
N ASP A 381 -23.42 -11.25 -11.91
CA ASP A 381 -24.31 -10.25 -11.33
C ASP A 381 -23.48 -9.10 -10.72
N PRO A 382 -23.54 -7.87 -11.28
CA PRO A 382 -22.83 -6.72 -10.73
C PRO A 382 -23.27 -6.38 -9.29
N GLN A 383 -24.47 -6.77 -8.86
CA GLN A 383 -24.96 -6.50 -7.51
C GLN A 383 -24.25 -7.34 -6.45
N GLU A 384 -23.71 -8.50 -6.83
CA GLU A 384 -22.96 -9.39 -5.94
C GLU A 384 -21.46 -9.02 -5.86
N ASN A 385 -20.98 -8.15 -6.75
CA ASN A 385 -19.57 -7.76 -6.85
C ASN A 385 -19.16 -6.57 -5.98
N GLY A 386 -20.02 -6.10 -5.07
CA GLY A 386 -19.82 -4.87 -4.31
C GLY A 386 -18.53 -4.80 -3.47
N GLU A 387 -17.83 -5.91 -3.25
CA GLU A 387 -16.54 -5.94 -2.54
C GLU A 387 -15.31 -5.69 -3.43
N LEU A 388 -15.47 -5.59 -4.76
CA LEU A 388 -14.37 -5.44 -5.72
C LEU A 388 -14.02 -3.99 -6.07
N LEU A 389 -14.88 -3.02 -5.71
CA LEU A 389 -14.78 -1.61 -6.12
C LEU A 389 -14.66 -0.67 -4.92
#